data_AF-A0A8W8LTB0-F1
#
_entry.id   AF-A0A8W8LTB0-F1
#
_cell.length_a   1.000
_cell.length_b   1.000
_cell.length_c   1.000
_cell.angle_alpha   90.00
_cell.angle_beta   90.00
_cell.angle_gamma   90.00
#
_symmetry.space_group_name_H-M   'P 1'
#
loop_
_entity.id
_entity.type
_entity.pdbx_description
1 polymer ?
#
loop_
_entity_poly.entity_id
_entity_poly.type
_entity_poly.pdbx_seq_one_letter_code
_entity_poly.pdbx_strand_id
1 'polypeptide(L)'
;MYYHMYGATINTLTIRTQKGNNAAIDRWKLSGNQGNVWHHLSGVNLQLDSQTKIIIEATKGSDFTGDTAIDYVELWSFACP
;
A
#
# COMPACT_ATOMS: atom_id res chain seq x y z
N MET A 1 -3.62 3.34 8.03
CA MET A 1 -2.71 2.17 7.85
C MET A 1 -1.32 2.56 8.29
N TYR A 2 -0.62 1.68 9.00
CA TYR A 2 0.79 1.87 9.30
C TYR A 2 1.66 1.04 8.36
N TYR A 3 2.78 1.61 7.94
CA TYR A 3 3.76 0.92 7.10
C TYR A 3 5.18 1.21 7.58
N HIS A 4 6.06 0.24 7.42
CA HIS A 4 7.51 0.38 7.60
C HIS A 4 8.19 -0.10 6.33
N MET A 5 9.07 0.73 5.80
CA MET A 5 9.77 0.49 4.54
C MET A 5 11.22 0.92 4.71
N TYR A 6 12.10 -0.04 5.01
CA TYR A 6 13.52 0.23 5.25
C TYR A 6 14.43 -0.76 4.55
N GLY A 7 15.52 -0.24 3.97
CA GLY A 7 16.58 -1.05 3.37
C GLY A 7 17.16 -0.48 2.09
N ALA A 8 18.31 -1.00 1.67
CA ALA A 8 19.07 -0.51 0.52
C ALA A 8 18.42 -0.90 -0.82
N THR A 9 17.79 -2.08 -0.87
CA THR A 9 17.17 -2.62 -2.08
C THR A 9 15.65 -2.60 -2.02
N ILE A 10 15.07 -1.90 -1.05
CA ILE A 10 13.61 -1.81 -0.91
C ILE A 10 12.97 -1.22 -2.16
N ASN A 11 11.81 -1.75 -2.51
CA ASN A 11 11.11 -1.37 -3.72
C ASN A 11 9.82 -0.61 -3.38
N THR A 12 8.67 -1.07 -3.87
CA THR A 12 7.46 -0.25 -3.93
C THR A 12 6.35 -0.90 -3.10
N LEU A 13 5.63 -0.09 -2.33
CA LEU A 13 4.34 -0.42 -1.75
C LEU A 13 3.24 0.32 -2.54
N THR A 14 2.25 -0.42 -3.04
CA THR A 14 1.15 0.12 -3.85
C THR A 14 -0.19 -0.33 -3.29
N ILE A 15 -1.16 0.59 -3.21
CA ILE A 15 -2.57 0.29 -2.96
C ILE A 15 -3.31 0.41 -4.28
N ARG A 16 -4.00 -0.66 -4.69
CA ARG A 16 -4.79 -0.72 -5.92
C ARG A 16 -6.23 -1.07 -5.66
N THR A 17 -7.09 -0.72 -6.61
CA THR A 17 -8.46 -1.26 -6.68
C THR A 17 -8.65 -2.03 -7.97
N GLN A 18 -9.33 -3.17 -7.91
CA GLN A 18 -9.68 -3.96 -9.09
C GLN A 18 -11.17 -4.33 -9.05
N LYS A 19 -11.91 -4.04 -10.13
CA LYS A 19 -13.32 -4.42 -10.27
C LYS A 19 -13.46 -5.62 -11.20
N GLY A 20 -13.94 -6.74 -10.68
CA GLY A 20 -14.07 -7.98 -11.45
C GLY A 20 -12.73 -8.40 -12.08
N ASN A 21 -12.73 -8.61 -13.40
CA ASN A 21 -11.54 -9.00 -14.19
C ASN A 21 -10.87 -7.80 -14.89
N ASN A 22 -11.27 -6.57 -14.58
CA ASN A 22 -10.65 -5.39 -15.16
C ASN A 22 -9.20 -5.25 -14.68
N ALA A 23 -8.41 -4.44 -15.38
CA ALA A 23 -7.09 -4.06 -14.91
C ALA A 23 -7.18 -3.39 -13.52
N ALA A 24 -6.23 -3.70 -12.65
CA ALA A 24 -6.11 -3.01 -11.37
C ALA A 24 -5.68 -1.56 -11.60
N ILE A 25 -6.22 -0.64 -10.81
CA ILE A 25 -5.93 0.80 -10.86
C ILE A 25 -5.13 1.16 -9.60
N ASP A 26 -3.94 1.71 -9.79
CA ASP A 26 -3.13 2.27 -8.69
C ASP A 26 -3.85 3.48 -8.09
N ARG A 27 -4.01 3.47 -6.76
CA ARG A 27 -4.66 4.54 -5.98
C ARG A 27 -3.68 5.28 -5.11
N TRP A 28 -2.64 4.60 -4.66
CA TRP A 28 -1.54 5.17 -3.91
C TRP A 28 -0.28 4.33 -4.15
N LYS A 29 0.87 4.96 -4.20
CA LYS A 29 2.16 4.32 -4.45
C LYS A 29 3.26 5.06 -3.71
N LEU A 30 4.15 4.29 -3.09
CA LEU A 30 5.35 4.78 -2.45
C LEU A 30 6.52 3.87 -2.80
N SER A 31 7.68 4.45 -3.10
CA SER A 31 8.87 3.72 -3.50
C SER A 31 10.08 4.15 -2.69
N GLY A 32 11.00 3.21 -2.47
CA GLY A 32 12.28 3.46 -1.84
C GLY A 32 12.22 3.48 -0.31
N ASN A 33 13.37 3.75 0.28
CA ASN A 33 13.57 3.73 1.72
C ASN A 33 12.86 4.92 2.39
N GLN A 34 12.02 4.63 3.39
CA GLN A 34 11.27 5.61 4.17
C GLN A 34 11.93 5.87 5.54
N GLY A 35 13.07 5.25 5.81
CA GLY A 35 13.76 5.31 7.09
C GLY A 35 13.32 4.19 8.03
N ASN A 36 14.13 3.96 9.07
CA ASN A 36 13.87 2.91 10.05
C ASN A 36 12.88 3.35 11.13
N VAL A 37 11.67 3.73 10.70
CA VAL A 37 10.57 4.15 11.57
C VAL A 37 9.24 3.72 10.96
N TRP A 38 8.23 3.54 11.79
CA TRP A 38 6.86 3.34 11.33
C TRP A 38 6.26 4.66 10.85
N HIS A 39 5.56 4.61 9.72
CA HIS A 39 4.86 5.73 9.13
C HIS A 39 3.36 5.47 9.14
N HIS A 40 2.59 6.55 9.29
CA HIS A 40 1.14 6.50 9.21
C HIS A 40 0.67 7.05 7.85
N LEU A 41 -0.07 6.24 7.10
CA LEU A 41 -0.82 6.70 5.94
C LEU A 41 -2.18 7.23 6.41
N SER A 42 -2.36 8.55 6.33
CA SER A 42 -3.56 9.27 6.77
C SER A 42 -4.84 8.81 6.08
N GLY A 43 -4.73 8.23 4.89
CA GLY A 43 -5.83 7.56 4.21
C GLY A 43 -5.71 7.63 2.70
N VAL A 44 -6.50 6.81 2.01
CA VAL A 44 -6.66 6.84 0.55
C VAL A 44 -8.14 6.78 0.26
N ASN A 45 -8.67 7.79 -0.42
CA ASN A 45 -10.08 7.79 -0.83
C ASN A 45 -10.29 6.77 -1.95
N LEU A 46 -11.09 5.74 -1.69
CA LEU A 46 -11.36 4.65 -2.63
C LEU A 46 -12.84 4.65 -3.02
N GLN A 47 -13.11 4.56 -4.32
CA GLN A 47 -14.46 4.30 -4.83
C GLN A 47 -14.66 2.79 -4.91
N LEU A 48 -15.47 2.25 -4.00
CA LEU A 48 -15.66 0.82 -3.83
C LEU A 48 -17.13 0.44 -4.05
N ASP A 49 -17.33 -0.71 -4.70
CA ASP A 49 -18.61 -1.41 -4.74
C ASP A 49 -18.42 -2.89 -4.34
N SER A 50 -19.50 -3.67 -4.33
CA SER A 50 -19.46 -5.08 -3.92
C SER A 50 -18.55 -5.98 -4.80
N GLN A 51 -18.13 -5.49 -5.96
CA GLN A 51 -17.25 -6.22 -6.88
C GLN A 51 -15.80 -5.72 -6.85
N THR A 52 -15.51 -4.72 -6.04
CA THR A 52 -14.20 -4.08 -5.96
C THR A 52 -13.32 -4.77 -4.91
N LYS A 53 -12.15 -5.24 -5.34
CA LYS A 53 -11.08 -5.71 -4.46
C LYS A 53 -10.11 -4.58 -4.18
N ILE A 54 -9.68 -4.48 -2.92
CA ILE A 54 -8.52 -3.66 -2.52
C ILE A 54 -7.30 -4.58 -2.51
N ILE A 55 -6.24 -4.17 -3.17
CA ILE A 55 -4.99 -4.93 -3.26
C ILE A 55 -3.88 -4.06 -2.68
N ILE A 56 -3.22 -4.56 -1.64
CA ILE A 56 -2.01 -3.95 -1.08
C ILE A 56 -0.83 -4.82 -1.55
N GLU A 57 0.01 -4.26 -2.41
CA GLU A 57 1.11 -4.99 -3.05
C GLU A 57 2.44 -4.35 -2.66
N ALA A 58 3.31 -5.14 -2.02
CA ALA A 58 4.72 -4.83 -1.87
C ALA A 58 5.51 -5.58 -2.95
N THR A 59 6.33 -4.87 -3.72
CA THR A 59 7.27 -5.50 -4.65
C THR A 59 8.57 -5.81 -3.94
N LYS A 60 9.14 -6.99 -4.21
CA LYS A 60 10.45 -7.35 -3.68
C LYS A 60 11.54 -6.48 -4.32
N GLY A 61 12.54 -6.14 -3.51
CA GLY A 61 13.81 -5.62 -3.97
C GLY A 61 14.64 -6.58 -4.81
N SER A 62 15.78 -6.09 -5.28
CA SER A 62 16.79 -6.91 -5.96
C SER A 62 17.51 -7.88 -5.01
N ASP A 63 17.43 -7.67 -3.69
CA ASP A 63 18.13 -8.46 -2.68
C ASP A 63 17.29 -8.60 -1.39
N PHE A 64 17.84 -9.26 -0.35
CA PHE A 64 17.24 -9.40 0.99
C PHE A 64 17.48 -8.18 1.90
N THR A 65 18.17 -7.16 1.40
CA THR A 65 18.63 -6.01 2.21
C THR A 65 17.57 -4.91 2.37
N GLY A 66 16.29 -5.25 2.24
CA GLY A 66 15.19 -4.36 2.54
C GLY A 66 13.85 -5.08 2.70
N ASP A 67 13.05 -4.57 3.63
CA ASP A 67 11.81 -5.19 4.07
C ASP A 67 10.66 -4.18 4.08
N THR A 68 9.46 -4.68 3.79
CA THR A 68 8.22 -3.91 3.91
C THR A 68 7.30 -4.63 4.89
N ALA A 69 6.89 -3.92 5.94
CA ALA A 69 5.90 -4.39 6.89
C ALA A 69 4.68 -3.46 6.89
N ILE A 70 3.51 -4.03 7.13
CA ILE A 70 2.23 -3.33 7.17
C ILE A 70 1.54 -3.76 8.45
N ASP A 71 0.89 -2.80 9.13
CA ASP A 71 0.07 -3.07 10.29
C ASP A 71 -1.13 -2.10 10.34
N TYR A 72 -2.12 -2.44 11.16
CA TYR A 72 -3.25 -1.59 11.50
C TYR A 72 -3.98 -1.06 10.25
N VAL A 73 -4.54 -1.99 9.48
CA VAL A 73 -5.31 -1.71 8.26
C VAL A 73 -6.78 -1.53 8.63
N GLU A 74 -7.32 -0.36 8.34
CA GLU A 74 -8.72 -0.02 8.56
C GLU A 74 -9.37 0.46 7.26
N LEU A 75 -10.63 0.10 7.07
CA LEU A 75 -11.46 0.58 5.98
C LEU A 75 -12.67 1.29 6.58
N TRP A 76 -12.88 2.54 6.16
CA TRP A 76 -13.96 3.39 6.65
C TRP A 76 -14.98 3.60 5.53
N SER A 77 -16.27 3.67 5.87
CA SER A 77 -17.36 3.89 4.89
C SER A 77 -17.54 5.35 4.48
N PHE A 78 -16.61 6.22 4.88
CA PHE A 78 -16.61 7.65 4.59
C PHE A 78 -15.21 8.10 4.15
N ALA A 79 -15.14 9.31 3.57
CA ALA A 79 -13.90 9.87 3.07
C ALA A 79 -12.85 10.07 4.18
N CYS A 80 -11.58 9.94 3.84
CA CYS A 80 -10.48 10.18 4.77
C CYS A 80 -10.52 11.64 5.27
N PRO A 81 -10.24 11.88 6.56
CA PRO A 81 -10.14 13.24 7.11
C PRO A 81 -9.12 14.13 6.39
#